data_AF-A0A7C3ZAT1-F1
#
_entry.id   AF-A0A7C3ZAT1-F1
#
_cell.length_a   1.000
_cell.length_b   1.000
_cell.length_c   1.000
_cell.angle_alpha   90.00
_cell.angle_beta   90.00
_cell.angle_gamma   90.00
#
_symmetry.space_group_name_H-M   'P 1'
#
loop_
_entity.id
_entity.type
_entity.pdbx_description
1 polymer ?
#
loop_
_entity_poly.entity_id
_entity_poly.type
_entity_poly.pdbx_seq_one_letter_code
_entity_poly.pdbx_strand_id
1 'polypeptide(L)'
;MEIYNMKIFIIVFLIIPFFASLISFIAKNKRFAEYLTLFSSSLNLSGAFLILYLVLNFKTIFLFNGAIAIDKFSAYIILLTAIVYFLSSMYGISYMRLALEDEKMTDG
;
A
#
# COMPACT_ATOMS: atom_id res chain seq x y z
N MET A 1 5.63 -0.13 -22.47
CA MET A 1 4.95 0.97 -21.76
C MET A 1 5.76 2.22 -22.00
N GLU A 2 5.18 3.30 -22.52
CA GLU A 2 5.91 4.56 -22.68
C GLU A 2 6.36 5.10 -21.31
N ILE A 3 7.51 5.78 -21.26
CA ILE A 3 8.09 6.34 -20.02
C ILE A 3 7.09 7.23 -19.27
N TYR A 4 6.24 7.96 -20.00
CA TYR A 4 5.19 8.79 -19.42
C TYR A 4 4.15 7.98 -18.63
N ASN A 5 3.72 6.84 -19.18
CA ASN A 5 2.77 5.94 -18.53
C ASN A 5 3.36 5.30 -17.26
N MET A 6 4.67 5.04 -17.22
CA MET A 6 5.36 4.54 -16.02
C MET A 6 5.36 5.58 -14.89
N LYS A 7 5.60 6.86 -15.22
CA LYS A 7 5.59 7.94 -14.23
C LYS A 7 4.21 8.14 -13.61
N ILE A 8 3.17 8.16 -14.45
CA ILE A 8 1.78 8.25 -13.98
C ILE A 8 1.45 7.08 -13.07
N PHE A 9 1.81 5.86 -13.46
CA PHE A 9 1.59 4.67 -12.65
C PHE A 9 2.21 4.80 -11.25
N ILE A 10 3.45 5.27 -11.14
CA ILE A 10 4.11 5.43 -9.84
C ILE A 10 3.45 6.53 -8.99
N ILE A 11 3.00 7.62 -9.61
CA ILE A 11 2.25 8.67 -8.90
C ILE A 11 0.93 8.11 -8.37
N VAL A 12 0.19 7.37 -9.20
CA VAL A 12 -1.05 6.69 -8.80
C VAL A 12 -0.78 5.69 -7.67
N PHE A 13 0.29 4.91 -7.76
CA PHE A 13 0.71 3.99 -6.71
C PHE A 13 0.89 4.67 -5.35
N LEU A 14 1.56 5.83 -5.32
CA LEU A 14 1.82 6.57 -4.07
C LEU A 14 0.54 7.09 -3.39
N ILE A 15 -0.51 7.39 -4.16
CA ILE A 15 -1.75 7.94 -3.61
C ILE A 15 -2.75 6.86 -3.15
N ILE A 16 -2.61 5.60 -3.59
CA ILE A 16 -3.50 4.49 -3.21
C ILE A 16 -3.70 4.37 -1.68
N PRO A 17 -2.65 4.25 -0.85
CA PRO A 17 -2.83 4.08 0.59
C PRO A 17 -3.42 5.33 1.26
N PHE A 18 -3.12 6.52 0.73
CA PHE A 18 -3.68 7.78 1.23
C PHE A 18 -5.20 7.82 1.04
N PHE A 19 -5.69 7.51 -0.16
CA PHE A 19 -7.13 7.48 -0.42
C PHE A 19 -7.84 6.36 0.36
N ALA A 20 -7.22 5.19 0.50
CA ALA A 20 -7.79 4.11 1.29
C ALA A 20 -7.97 4.50 2.77
N SER A 21 -6.99 5.19 3.35
CA SER A 21 -7.07 5.73 4.71
C SER A 21 -8.17 6.80 4.83
N LEU A 22 -8.21 7.77 3.90
CA LEU A 22 -9.18 8.84 3.91
C LEU A 22 -10.63 8.34 3.79
N ILE A 23 -10.87 7.40 2.87
CA ILE A 23 -12.18 6.79 2.67
C ILE A 23 -12.58 5.97 3.91
N SER A 24 -11.65 5.20 4.49
CA SER A 24 -11.91 4.44 5.73
C SER A 24 -12.31 5.36 6.88
N PHE A 25 -11.66 6.51 7.00
CA PHE A 25 -11.97 7.53 8.01
C PHE A 25 -13.36 8.14 7.83
N ILE A 26 -13.73 8.47 6.58
CA ILE A 26 -15.04 9.08 6.27
C ILE A 26 -16.19 8.08 6.44
N ALA A 27 -16.00 6.83 6.01
CA ALA A 27 -17.06 5.82 6.02
C ALA A 27 -17.52 5.42 7.43
N LYS A 28 -16.65 5.58 8.45
CA LYS A 28 -16.90 5.23 9.86
C LYS A 28 -17.46 3.80 10.08
N ASN A 29 -17.26 2.90 9.12
CA ASN A 29 -17.72 1.53 9.16
C ASN A 29 -16.52 0.59 9.29
N LYS A 30 -16.46 -0.13 10.43
CA LYS A 30 -15.35 -1.01 10.78
C LYS A 30 -15.09 -2.07 9.70
N ARG A 31 -16.13 -2.79 9.25
CA ARG A 31 -15.97 -3.84 8.22
C ARG A 31 -15.51 -3.26 6.89
N PHE A 32 -16.03 -2.11 6.50
CA PHE A 32 -15.62 -1.46 5.26
C PHE A 32 -14.15 -1.03 5.30
N ALA A 33 -13.70 -0.47 6.43
CA ALA A 33 -12.30 -0.08 6.62
C ALA A 33 -11.35 -1.30 6.59
N GLU A 34 -11.75 -2.44 7.16
CA GLU A 34 -10.98 -3.69 7.08
C GLU A 34 -10.77 -4.13 5.62
N TYR A 35 -11.86 -4.26 4.86
CA TYR A 35 -11.79 -4.67 3.45
C TYR A 35 -10.99 -3.68 2.60
N LEU A 36 -11.18 -2.38 2.82
CA LEU A 36 -10.50 -1.35 2.05
C LEU A 36 -9.00 -1.30 2.32
N THR A 37 -8.59 -1.48 3.58
CA THR A 37 -7.18 -1.52 3.97
C THR A 37 -6.48 -2.75 3.36
N LEU A 38 -7.11 -3.92 3.45
CA LEU A 38 -6.58 -5.15 2.86
C LEU A 38 -6.51 -5.08 1.32
N PHE A 39 -7.52 -4.47 0.69
CA PHE A 39 -7.52 -4.25 -0.75
C PHE A 39 -6.41 -3.29 -1.18
N SER A 40 -6.26 -2.18 -0.46
CA SER A 40 -5.21 -1.18 -0.68
C SER A 40 -3.80 -1.78 -0.53
N SER A 41 -3.58 -2.56 0.53
CA SER A 41 -2.29 -3.21 0.76
C SER A 41 -1.98 -4.28 -0.29
N SER A 42 -2.97 -5.02 -0.76
CA SER A 42 -2.83 -5.97 -1.88
C SER A 42 -2.43 -5.26 -3.18
N LEU A 43 -3.11 -4.16 -3.50
CA LEU A 43 -2.77 -3.34 -4.67
C LEU A 43 -1.36 -2.77 -4.57
N ASN A 44 -0.95 -2.30 -3.40
CA ASN A 44 0.42 -1.82 -3.18
C ASN A 44 1.44 -2.94 -3.33
N LEU A 45 1.16 -4.15 -2.85
CA LEU A 45 2.07 -5.28 -3.04
C LEU A 45 2.23 -5.62 -4.52
N SER A 46 1.13 -5.77 -5.27
CA SER A 46 1.17 -6.00 -6.72
C SER A 46 1.87 -4.87 -7.48
N GLY A 47 1.59 -3.62 -7.10
CA GLY A 47 2.23 -2.44 -7.68
C GLY A 47 3.74 -2.41 -7.45
N ALA A 48 4.19 -2.76 -6.24
CA ALA A 48 5.60 -2.83 -5.90
C ALA A 48 6.35 -3.90 -6.72
N PHE A 49 5.75 -5.08 -6.93
CA PHE A 49 6.30 -6.09 -7.84
C PHE A 49 6.44 -5.58 -9.27
N LEU A 50 5.43 -4.85 -9.77
CA LEU A 50 5.50 -4.23 -11.10
C LEU A 50 6.61 -3.18 -11.17
N ILE A 51 6.76 -2.31 -10.16
CA ILE A 51 7.84 -1.32 -10.11
C ILE A 51 9.21 -2.01 -10.15
N LEU A 52 9.40 -3.06 -9.34
CA LEU A 52 10.65 -3.82 -9.35
C LEU A 52 10.91 -4.44 -10.72
N TYR A 53 9.91 -5.10 -11.31
CA TYR A 53 10.03 -5.66 -12.66
C TYR A 53 10.42 -4.61 -13.70
N LEU A 54 9.80 -3.42 -13.65
CA LEU A 54 10.12 -2.33 -14.56
C LEU A 54 11.56 -1.84 -14.36
N VAL A 55 12.01 -1.62 -13.14
CA VAL A 55 13.36 -1.09 -12.87
C VAL A 55 14.45 -2.15 -13.11
N LEU A 56 14.13 -3.44 -13.06
CA LEU A 56 15.06 -4.51 -13.43
C LEU A 56 15.27 -4.60 -14.95
N ASN A 57 14.21 -4.39 -15.74
CA ASN A 57 14.26 -4.49 -17.21
C ASN A 57 14.62 -3.16 -17.90
N PHE A 58 14.35 -2.02 -17.26
CA PHE A 58 14.62 -0.68 -17.78
C PHE A 58 15.70 0.04 -16.94
N LYS A 59 16.01 1.29 -17.29
CA LYS A 59 16.93 2.15 -16.51
C LYS A 59 16.19 2.80 -15.32
N THR A 60 16.96 3.39 -14.40
CA THR A 60 16.47 4.19 -13.28
C THR A 60 15.38 5.18 -13.71
N ILE A 61 14.28 5.21 -12.96
CA ILE A 61 13.13 6.09 -13.25
C ILE A 61 13.28 7.38 -12.46
N PHE A 62 13.25 8.52 -13.16
CA PHE A 62 13.30 9.85 -12.53
C PHE A 62 11.92 10.52 -12.54
N LEU A 63 11.50 11.02 -11.38
CA LEU A 63 10.25 11.75 -11.13
C LEU A 63 10.56 13.18 -10.65
N PHE A 64 9.58 14.09 -10.81
CA PHE A 64 9.65 15.50 -10.39
C PHE A 64 10.97 16.19 -10.74
N ASN A 65 11.30 16.19 -12.04
CA ASN A 65 12.52 16.81 -12.56
C ASN A 65 13.84 16.30 -11.95
N GLY A 66 13.86 15.05 -11.46
CA GLY A 66 15.05 14.41 -10.89
C GLY A 66 15.11 14.43 -9.36
N ALA A 67 14.12 15.01 -8.68
CA ALA A 67 14.06 15.02 -7.22
C ALA A 67 13.89 13.61 -6.61
N ILE A 68 13.23 12.70 -7.34
CA ILE A 68 13.06 11.30 -6.94
C ILE A 68 13.66 10.41 -8.01
N ALA A 69 14.60 9.55 -7.60
CA ALA A 69 15.19 8.52 -8.44
C ALA A 69 14.81 7.15 -7.90
N ILE A 70 14.18 6.32 -8.73
CA ILE A 70 13.82 4.94 -8.40
C ILE A 70 14.76 4.03 -9.16
N ASP A 71 15.79 3.60 -8.45
CA ASP A 71 16.76 2.61 -8.90
C ASP A 71 16.42 1.22 -8.33
N LYS A 72 17.24 0.22 -8.66
CA LYS A 72 16.99 -1.18 -8.26
C LYS A 72 16.90 -1.31 -6.75
N PHE A 73 17.78 -0.62 -6.03
CA PHE A 73 17.79 -0.65 -4.57
C PHE A 73 16.53 -0.02 -3.97
N SER A 74 16.12 1.14 -4.48
CA SER A 74 14.87 1.80 -4.09
C SER A 74 13.66 0.91 -4.37
N ALA A 75 13.63 0.22 -5.51
CA ALA A 75 12.55 -0.71 -5.84
C ALA A 75 12.47 -1.91 -4.88
N TYR A 76 13.61 -2.44 -4.42
CA TYR A 76 13.64 -3.46 -3.36
C TYR A 76 13.08 -2.94 -2.04
N ILE A 77 13.42 -1.71 -1.65
CA ILE A 77 12.86 -1.09 -0.44
C ILE A 77 11.34 -0.96 -0.57
N ILE A 78 10.84 -0.45 -1.71
CA ILE A 78 9.40 -0.32 -1.98
C ILE A 78 8.69 -1.67 -1.84
N LEU A 79 9.27 -2.75 -2.38
CA LEU A 79 8.72 -4.10 -2.25
C LEU A 79 8.69 -4.58 -0.80
N LEU A 80 9.77 -4.40 -0.05
CA LEU A 80 9.83 -4.78 1.36
C LEU A 80 8.77 -4.02 2.18
N THR A 81 8.65 -2.71 1.98
CA THR A 81 7.62 -1.90 2.65
C THR A 81 6.22 -2.36 2.28
N ALA A 82 5.96 -2.72 1.02
CA ALA A 82 4.66 -3.22 0.59
C ALA A 82 4.32 -4.59 1.21
N ILE A 83 5.30 -5.48 1.36
CA ILE A 83 5.13 -6.76 2.07
C ILE A 83 4.76 -6.52 3.53
N VAL A 84 5.51 -5.65 4.22
CA VAL A 84 5.22 -5.31 5.61
C VAL A 84 3.84 -4.69 5.73
N TYR A 85 3.47 -3.76 4.84
CA TYR A 85 2.13 -3.16 4.84
C TYR A 85 1.02 -4.18 4.65
N PHE A 86 1.17 -5.12 3.72
CA PHE A 86 0.21 -6.20 3.51
C PHE A 86 0.05 -7.08 4.75
N LEU A 87 1.15 -7.55 5.32
CA LEU A 87 1.13 -8.36 6.53
C LEU A 87 0.52 -7.58 7.72
N SER A 88 0.97 -6.34 7.94
CA SER A 88 0.42 -5.47 8.99
C SER A 88 -1.08 -5.24 8.83
N SER A 89 -1.59 -5.14 7.60
CA SER A 89 -3.04 -5.02 7.36
C SER A 89 -3.80 -6.28 7.79
N MET A 90 -3.28 -7.48 7.48
CA MET A 90 -3.88 -8.74 7.91
C MET A 90 -3.85 -8.88 9.44
N TYR A 91 -2.72 -8.58 10.06
CA TYR A 91 -2.58 -8.63 11.51
C TYR A 91 -3.49 -7.62 12.21
N GLY A 92 -3.55 -6.38 11.72
CA GLY A 92 -4.38 -5.32 12.29
C GLY A 92 -5.87 -5.71 12.32
N ILE A 93 -6.38 -6.33 11.26
CA ILE A 93 -7.76 -6.83 11.20
C ILE A 93 -8.00 -7.88 12.28
N SER A 94 -7.12 -8.88 12.40
CA SER A 94 -7.27 -9.95 13.40
C SER A 94 -7.19 -9.42 14.83
N TYR A 95 -6.24 -8.52 15.12
CA TYR A 95 -6.07 -7.94 16.45
C TYR A 95 -7.26 -7.06 16.86
N MET A 96 -7.78 -6.22 15.97
CA MET A 96 -8.94 -5.38 16.28
C MET A 96 -10.20 -6.22 16.56
N ARG A 97 -10.36 -7.37 15.89
CA ARG A 97 -11.49 -8.27 16.16
C ARG A 97 -11.38 -8.89 17.56
N LEU A 98 -10.20 -9.37 17.95
CA LEU A 98 -9.97 -9.91 19.28
C LEU A 98 -10.20 -8.85 20.37
N ALA A 99 -9.66 -7.64 20.18
CA ALA A 99 -9.84 -6.55 21.14
C ALA A 99 -11.32 -6.18 21.36
N LEU A 100 -12.13 -6.20 20.30
CA LEU A 100 -13.58 -5.94 20.39
C LEU A 100 -14.37 -7.08 21.02
N GLU A 101 -13.83 -8.30 21.00
CA GLU A 101 -14.44 -9.46 21.67
C GLU A 101 -14.14 -9.43 23.16
N ASP A 102 -12.89 -9.12 23.53
CA ASP A 102 -12.47 -8.94 24.93
C ASP A 102 -13.23 -7.79 25.62
N GLU A 103 -13.40 -6.64 24.95
CA GLU A 103 -14.15 -5.49 25.49
C GLU A 103 -15.60 -5.86 25.85
N LYS A 104 -16.24 -6.72 25.04
CA LYS A 104 -17.60 -7.21 25.33
C LYS A 104 -17.68 -8.16 26.52
N MET A 105 -16.59 -8.84 26.86
CA MET A 105 -16.57 -9.79 27.98
C MET A 105 -16.31 -9.10 29.32
N THR A 106 -15.70 -7.92 29.33
CA THR A 106 -15.44 -7.15 30.57
C THR A 106 -16.56 -6.20 30.98
N ASP A 107 -17.43 -5.81 30.03
CA ASP A 107 -18.56 -4.89 30.27
C ASP A 107 -19.90 -5.61 30.61
N GLY A 108 -19.88 -6.93 30.85
CA GLY A 108 -21.04 -7.75 31.24
C GLY A 108 -20.94 -8.28 32.66
#